data_AF-A0A7J7JQF2-F1
#
_entry.id   AF-A0A7J7JQF2-F1
#
_cell.length_a   1.000
_cell.length_b   1.000
_cell.length_c   1.000
_cell.angle_alpha   90.00
_cell.angle_beta   90.00
_cell.angle_gamma   90.00
#
_symmetry.space_group_name_H-M   'P 1'
#
loop_
_entity.id
_entity.type
_entity.pdbx_description
1 polymer ?
#
loop_
_entity_poly.entity_id
_entity_poly.type
_entity_poly.pdbx_seq_one_letter_code
_entity_poly.pdbx_strand_id
1 'polypeptide(L)'
;MSGECHPTQCHYNLPSRSTQFNKPTEVDTSKVSLQFNTRDTFYDPWKLLVATIFLNRTGGTRALPTLWDFFEQFPNAQSVVEEKVQLIIELLQPLGLNRLRANSLIRFSKEYLVKKWRYPIELYGIGKYGNDSYRIFCVNEWREVRLTITLVDYRAVVLT
;
A
#
# COMPACT_ATOMS: atom_id res chain seq x y z
N MET A 1 6.91 -31.09 11.91
CA MET A 1 7.65 -30.23 10.96
C MET A 1 6.63 -29.33 10.29
N SER A 2 6.33 -28.20 10.91
CA SER A 2 5.36 -27.21 10.43
C SER A 2 5.96 -26.46 9.24
N GLY A 3 5.45 -26.72 8.04
CA GLY A 3 5.81 -25.96 6.84
C GLY A 3 5.30 -24.52 6.97
N GLU A 4 6.22 -23.58 7.16
CA GLU A 4 5.93 -22.16 7.21
C GLU A 4 5.65 -21.66 5.78
N CYS A 5 4.40 -21.28 5.51
CA CYS A 5 3.99 -20.78 4.21
C CYS A 5 4.39 -19.31 4.06
N HIS A 6 5.09 -18.98 2.97
CA HIS A 6 5.51 -17.62 2.67
C HIS A 6 4.30 -16.74 2.32
N PRO A 7 4.20 -15.47 2.76
CA PRO A 7 3.03 -14.62 2.47
C PRO A 7 2.75 -14.44 0.98
N THR A 8 3.79 -14.45 0.14
CA THR A 8 3.64 -14.39 -1.33
C THR A 8 3.33 -15.73 -2.00
N GLN A 9 3.33 -16.84 -1.25
CA GLN A 9 3.02 -18.21 -1.74
C GLN A 9 1.72 -18.79 -1.16
N CYS A 10 1.10 -18.12 -0.19
CA CYS A 10 -0.28 -18.42 0.16
C CYS A 10 -1.15 -18.11 -1.08
N HIS A 11 -1.76 -19.13 -1.66
CA HIS A 11 -2.85 -18.97 -2.62
C HIS A 11 -3.99 -18.23 -1.90
N TYR A 12 -3.93 -16.90 -1.87
CA TYR A 12 -5.12 -16.10 -1.76
C TYR A 12 -5.94 -16.49 -3.00
N ASN A 13 -7.09 -17.12 -2.80
CA ASN A 13 -8.07 -17.33 -3.86
C ASN A 13 -8.50 -15.95 -4.35
N LEU A 14 -7.72 -15.37 -5.25
CA LEU A 14 -8.05 -14.17 -6.00
C LEU A 14 -9.32 -14.52 -6.78
N PRO A 15 -10.44 -13.82 -6.55
CA PRO A 15 -11.57 -13.97 -7.44
C PRO A 15 -11.09 -13.49 -8.81
N SER A 16 -11.01 -14.42 -9.75
CA SER A 16 -10.70 -14.16 -11.15
C SER A 16 -11.86 -13.38 -11.76
N ARG A 17 -11.83 -12.05 -11.62
CA ARG A 17 -12.61 -11.14 -12.46
C ARG A 17 -11.98 -9.76 -12.49
N SER A 18 -11.62 -9.37 -13.71
CA SER A 18 -11.39 -8.00 -14.16
C SER A 18 -12.35 -7.03 -13.49
N THR A 19 -11.90 -6.34 -12.44
CA THR A 19 -12.65 -5.23 -11.85
C THR A 19 -11.82 -3.99 -12.11
N GLN A 20 -12.29 -3.20 -13.07
CA GLN A 20 -11.69 -1.94 -13.46
C GLN A 20 -11.63 -1.03 -12.23
N PHE A 21 -10.42 -0.63 -11.81
CA PHE A 21 -10.22 0.45 -10.85
C PHE A 21 -10.58 1.75 -11.57
N ASN A 22 -11.78 2.26 -11.37
CA ASN A 22 -12.20 3.52 -11.98
C ASN A 22 -11.71 4.71 -11.13
N LYS A 23 -10.91 5.59 -11.74
CA LYS A 23 -10.47 6.88 -11.18
C LYS A 23 -11.69 7.78 -10.91
N PRO A 24 -11.89 8.31 -9.69
CA PRO A 24 -13.01 9.20 -9.41
C PRO A 24 -12.78 10.57 -10.07
N THR A 25 -13.77 11.05 -10.81
CA THR A 25 -13.71 12.27 -11.63
C THR A 25 -13.85 13.59 -10.85
N GLU A 26 -13.96 13.56 -9.54
CA GLU A 26 -14.12 14.79 -8.74
C GLU A 26 -13.60 14.55 -7.32
N VAL A 27 -12.70 15.42 -6.84
CA VAL A 27 -12.11 15.33 -5.49
C VAL A 27 -13.13 15.82 -4.46
N ASP A 28 -14.21 15.06 -4.32
CA ASP A 28 -15.10 15.14 -3.19
C ASP A 28 -14.53 14.22 -2.11
N THR A 29 -14.02 14.83 -1.04
CA THR A 29 -13.44 14.12 0.11
C THR A 29 -14.44 13.15 0.75
N SER A 30 -15.76 13.33 0.53
CA SER A 30 -16.80 12.41 0.97
C SER A 30 -17.07 11.23 0.02
N LYS A 31 -16.56 11.24 -1.22
CA LYS A 31 -16.63 10.11 -2.17
C LYS A 31 -15.38 9.22 -2.16
N VAL A 32 -14.20 9.80 -1.86
CA VAL A 32 -12.95 9.04 -1.64
C VAL A 32 -13.14 7.99 -0.53
N SER A 33 -13.90 8.38 0.48
CA SER A 33 -14.46 7.59 1.57
C SER A 33 -15.18 6.30 1.17
N LEU A 34 -15.97 6.33 0.09
CA LEU A 34 -16.73 5.17 -0.36
C LEU A 34 -15.92 4.25 -1.28
N GLN A 35 -14.85 4.72 -1.91
CA GLN A 35 -14.10 3.93 -2.90
C GLN A 35 -13.06 3.00 -2.27
N PHE A 36 -12.44 3.41 -1.15
CA PHE A 36 -11.58 2.52 -0.36
C PHE A 36 -12.37 1.56 0.53
N ASN A 37 -13.68 1.76 0.70
CA ASN A 37 -14.57 0.90 1.50
C ASN A 37 -14.96 -0.43 0.83
N THR A 38 -14.33 -0.78 -0.30
CA THR A 38 -14.53 -2.11 -0.89
C THR A 38 -13.64 -3.11 -0.19
N ARG A 39 -14.26 -4.16 0.40
CA ARG A 39 -13.55 -5.28 1.04
C ARG A 39 -12.41 -5.85 0.17
N ASP A 40 -12.44 -5.62 -1.14
CA ASP A 40 -11.48 -6.11 -2.13
C ASP A 40 -10.13 -5.36 -2.17
N THR A 41 -10.03 -4.10 -1.71
CA THR A 41 -8.73 -3.37 -1.72
C THR A 41 -7.83 -3.72 -0.53
N PHE A 42 -8.40 -4.22 0.57
CA PHE A 42 -7.66 -4.57 1.79
C PHE A 42 -7.01 -5.95 1.77
N TYR A 43 -7.22 -6.74 0.71
CA TYR A 43 -6.61 -8.06 0.58
C TYR A 43 -5.25 -8.06 -0.11
N ASP A 44 -4.80 -6.94 -0.67
CA ASP A 44 -3.48 -6.83 -1.29
C ASP A 44 -2.49 -6.19 -0.30
N PRO A 45 -1.63 -6.98 0.38
CA PRO A 45 -0.71 -6.43 1.36
C PRO A 45 0.30 -5.47 0.74
N TRP A 46 0.65 -5.66 -0.53
CA TRP A 46 1.58 -4.77 -1.21
C TRP A 46 0.96 -3.38 -1.41
N LYS A 47 -0.28 -3.30 -1.90
CA LYS A 47 -0.97 -2.01 -2.08
C LYS A 47 -1.17 -1.28 -0.76
N LEU A 48 -1.55 -2.01 0.30
CA LEU A 48 -1.67 -1.44 1.65
C LEU A 48 -0.35 -0.82 2.11
N LEU A 49 0.76 -1.55 1.94
CA LEU A 49 2.08 -1.08 2.36
C LEU A 49 2.58 0.10 1.50
N VAL A 50 2.34 0.09 0.18
CA VAL A 50 2.61 1.24 -0.71
C VAL A 50 1.85 2.47 -0.24
N ALA A 51 0.56 2.33 0.11
CA ALA A 51 -0.22 3.44 0.65
C ALA A 51 0.42 4.02 1.93
N THR A 52 0.95 3.18 2.81
CA THR A 52 1.66 3.65 4.01
C THR A 52 2.94 4.41 3.68
N ILE A 53 3.66 4.05 2.60
CA ILE A 53 4.84 4.77 2.12
C ILE A 53 4.45 6.15 1.55
N PHE A 54 3.32 6.24 0.84
CA PHE A 54 2.82 7.51 0.30
C PHE A 54 2.41 8.49 1.40
N LEU A 55 1.78 7.98 2.47
CA LEU A 55 1.31 8.79 3.60
C LEU A 55 2.42 9.20 4.57
N ASN A 56 3.65 8.75 4.36
CA ASN A 56 4.79 9.21 5.16
C ASN A 56 4.99 10.72 5.00
N ARG A 57 4.69 11.45 6.08
CA ARG A 57 4.82 12.92 6.20
C ARG A 57 4.04 13.68 5.12
N THR A 58 3.00 13.07 4.55
CA THR A 58 2.13 13.66 3.52
C THR A 58 0.68 13.39 3.89
N GLY A 59 -0.13 14.45 4.01
CA GLY A 59 -1.55 14.31 4.32
C GLY A 59 -2.32 13.60 3.20
N GLY A 60 -3.32 12.79 3.57
CA GLY A 60 -4.09 11.95 2.63
C GLY A 60 -4.69 12.72 1.46
N THR A 61 -5.20 13.93 1.70
CA THR A 61 -5.79 14.79 0.64
C THR A 61 -4.84 15.05 -0.52
N ARG A 62 -3.53 15.12 -0.27
CA ARG A 62 -2.52 15.29 -1.32
C ARG A 62 -2.02 13.95 -1.87
N ALA A 63 -1.84 12.96 -1.01
CA ALA A 63 -1.25 11.68 -1.39
C ALA A 63 -2.19 10.78 -2.21
N LEU A 64 -3.49 10.80 -1.91
CA LEU A 64 -4.45 9.85 -2.48
C LEU A 64 -4.63 9.96 -4.00
N PRO A 65 -4.77 11.16 -4.62
CA PRO A 65 -4.88 11.26 -6.07
C PRO A 65 -3.68 10.63 -6.80
N THR A 66 -2.46 10.94 -6.36
CA THR A 66 -1.24 10.37 -6.95
C THR A 66 -1.08 8.88 -6.63
N LEU A 67 -1.56 8.42 -5.47
CA LEU A 67 -1.57 6.99 -5.14
C LEU A 67 -2.48 6.19 -6.08
N TRP A 68 -3.62 6.76 -6.47
CA TRP A 68 -4.50 6.13 -7.44
C TRP A 68 -3.88 6.07 -8.83
N ASP A 69 -3.32 7.17 -9.31
CA ASP A 69 -2.59 7.21 -10.59
C ASP A 69 -1.41 6.21 -10.57
N PHE A 70 -0.77 6.02 -9.41
CA PHE A 70 0.27 5.03 -9.21
C PHE A 70 -0.24 3.60 -9.34
N PHE A 71 -1.37 3.24 -8.75
CA PHE A 71 -1.90 1.89 -8.87
C PHE A 71 -2.50 1.59 -10.26
N GLU A 72 -2.96 2.61 -10.97
CA GLU A 72 -3.40 2.47 -12.36
C GLU A 72 -2.21 2.15 -13.28
N GLN A 73 -1.08 2.85 -13.10
CA GLN A 73 0.14 2.59 -13.87
C GLN A 73 0.90 1.34 -13.40
N PHE A 74 0.89 1.08 -12.10
CA PHE A 74 1.67 0.01 -11.46
C PHE A 74 0.76 -0.87 -10.58
N PRO A 75 0.05 -1.84 -11.19
CA PRO A 75 -0.97 -2.61 -10.49
C PRO A 75 -0.40 -3.60 -9.47
N ASN A 76 0.89 -3.92 -9.52
CA ASN A 76 1.54 -4.88 -8.62
C ASN A 76 3.05 -4.60 -8.41
N ALA A 77 3.67 -5.28 -7.44
CA ALA A 77 5.08 -5.12 -7.12
C ALA A 77 6.03 -5.35 -8.31
N GLN A 78 5.72 -6.33 -9.19
CA GLN A 78 6.56 -6.66 -10.34
C GLN A 78 6.61 -5.48 -11.32
N SER A 79 5.46 -4.87 -11.62
CA SER A 79 5.38 -3.71 -12.51
C SER A 79 6.21 -2.51 -12.04
N VAL A 80 6.35 -2.31 -10.72
CA VAL A 80 7.21 -1.26 -10.16
C VAL A 80 8.70 -1.58 -10.29
N VAL A 81 9.07 -2.85 -10.15
CA VAL A 81 10.47 -3.29 -10.20
C VAL A 81 11.01 -3.28 -11.63
N GLU A 82 10.17 -3.55 -12.61
CA GLU A 82 10.52 -3.57 -14.04
C GLU A 82 10.51 -2.19 -14.70
N GLU A 83 9.89 -1.19 -14.05
CA GLU A 83 9.77 0.15 -14.64
C GLU A 83 11.03 1.01 -14.47
N LYS A 84 11.22 1.94 -15.41
CA LYS A 84 12.17 3.05 -15.31
C LYS A 84 11.85 3.94 -14.12
N VAL A 85 12.79 4.04 -13.19
CA VAL A 85 12.72 4.92 -12.01
C VAL A 85 12.30 6.36 -12.32
N GLN A 86 12.66 6.87 -13.50
CA GLN A 86 12.33 8.23 -13.92
C GLN A 86 10.82 8.46 -14.07
N LEU A 87 10.06 7.48 -14.57
CA LEU A 87 8.59 7.58 -14.69
C LEU A 87 7.91 7.61 -13.31
N ILE A 88 8.42 6.80 -12.38
CA ILE A 88 7.94 6.82 -11.00
C ILE A 88 8.25 8.17 -10.33
N ILE A 89 9.45 8.75 -10.57
CA ILE A 89 9.82 10.07 -10.06
C ILE A 89 8.91 11.17 -10.61
N GLU A 90 8.57 11.10 -11.90
CA GLU A 90 7.69 12.05 -12.59
C GLU A 90 6.27 12.02 -12.01
N LEU A 91 5.73 10.81 -11.84
CA LEU A 91 4.42 10.64 -11.22
C LEU A 91 4.38 11.20 -9.78
N LEU A 92 5.45 11.03 -9.02
CA LEU A 92 5.54 11.49 -7.64
C LEU A 92 5.86 13.00 -7.50
N GLN A 93 6.08 13.73 -8.60
CA GLN A 93 6.44 15.16 -8.58
C GLN A 93 5.55 16.03 -7.68
N PRO A 94 4.21 15.89 -7.70
CA PRO A 94 3.32 16.74 -6.94
C PRO A 94 3.46 16.60 -5.41
N LEU A 95 4.05 15.49 -4.93
CA LEU A 95 4.05 15.15 -3.51
C LEU A 95 5.31 15.60 -2.75
N GLY A 96 6.36 16.02 -3.43
CA GLY A 96 7.67 16.29 -2.82
C GLY A 96 8.42 15.00 -2.43
N LEU A 97 9.74 15.12 -2.21
CA LEU A 97 10.66 14.00 -1.88
C LEU A 97 10.64 12.86 -2.92
N ASN A 98 10.34 13.20 -4.17
CA ASN A 98 9.94 12.29 -5.25
C ASN A 98 11.01 11.22 -5.52
N ARG A 99 12.29 11.62 -5.57
CA ARG A 99 13.41 10.71 -5.78
C ARG A 99 13.60 9.74 -4.60
N LEU A 100 13.50 10.22 -3.37
CA LEU A 100 13.62 9.39 -2.18
C LEU A 100 12.45 8.39 -2.10
N ARG A 101 11.23 8.86 -2.38
CA ARG A 101 10.02 8.05 -2.38
C ARG A 101 10.04 7.01 -3.50
N ALA A 102 10.43 7.38 -4.71
CA ALA A 102 10.59 6.45 -5.84
C ALA A 102 11.59 5.33 -5.51
N ASN A 103 12.78 5.70 -5.00
CA ASN A 103 13.78 4.70 -4.58
C ASN A 103 13.25 3.79 -3.47
N SER A 104 12.48 4.35 -2.53
CA SER A 104 11.86 3.56 -1.45
C SER A 104 10.82 2.58 -1.98
N LEU A 105 9.95 3.00 -2.90
CA LEU A 105 8.92 2.16 -3.52
C LEU A 105 9.53 1.02 -4.34
N ILE A 106 10.57 1.31 -5.13
CA ILE A 106 11.26 0.29 -5.93
C ILE A 106 11.96 -0.72 -5.03
N ARG A 107 12.73 -0.25 -4.05
CA ARG A 107 13.45 -1.13 -3.12
C ARG A 107 12.49 -1.96 -2.27
N PHE A 108 11.44 -1.34 -1.74
CA PHE A 108 10.36 -2.02 -1.02
C PHE A 108 9.74 -3.12 -1.89
N SER A 109 9.32 -2.80 -3.12
CA SER A 109 8.64 -3.75 -4.01
C SER A 109 9.57 -4.91 -4.42
N LYS A 110 10.86 -4.62 -4.61
CA LYS A 110 11.87 -5.65 -4.86
C LYS A 110 12.03 -6.57 -3.65
N GLU A 111 12.25 -6.02 -2.46
CA GLU A 111 12.38 -6.82 -1.23
C GLU A 111 11.11 -7.60 -0.92
N TYR A 112 9.92 -7.03 -1.17
CA TYR A 112 8.63 -7.69 -1.00
C TYR A 112 8.53 -9.00 -1.80
N LEU A 113 9.07 -9.01 -3.03
CA LEU A 113 9.06 -10.16 -3.93
C LEU A 113 10.14 -11.20 -3.63
N VAL A 114 11.37 -10.74 -3.33
CA VAL A 114 12.55 -11.63 -3.31
C VAL A 114 13.03 -12.02 -1.91
N LYS A 115 12.76 -11.19 -0.90
CA LYS A 115 13.20 -11.45 0.48
C LYS A 115 12.25 -12.44 1.13
N LYS A 116 12.78 -13.31 1.98
CA LYS A 116 11.95 -14.07 2.93
C LYS A 116 11.63 -13.19 4.13
N TRP A 117 10.36 -12.87 4.33
CA TRP A 117 9.90 -12.01 5.42
C TRP A 117 8.63 -12.59 6.05
N ARG A 118 8.46 -12.39 7.35
CA ARG A 118 7.26 -12.78 8.10
C ARG A 118 6.38 -11.57 8.36
N TYR A 119 6.99 -10.45 8.73
CA TYR A 119 6.29 -9.18 8.94
C TYR A 119 6.92 -8.08 8.08
N PRO A 120 6.13 -7.14 7.55
CA PRO A 120 6.63 -6.19 6.59
C PRO A 120 7.56 -5.14 7.22
N ILE A 121 7.64 -5.03 8.55
CA ILE A 121 8.69 -4.23 9.22
C ILE A 121 10.12 -4.64 8.83
N GLU A 122 10.29 -5.86 8.33
CA GLU A 122 11.56 -6.37 7.82
C GLU A 122 11.90 -5.80 6.43
N LEU A 123 10.94 -5.19 5.73
CA LEU A 123 11.08 -4.65 4.39
C LEU A 123 11.49 -3.18 4.43
N TYR A 124 12.36 -2.80 3.51
CA TYR A 124 12.79 -1.41 3.39
C TYR A 124 11.61 -0.44 3.25
N GLY A 125 11.66 0.67 4.01
CA GLY A 125 10.64 1.72 3.96
C GLY A 125 9.41 1.46 4.82
N ILE A 126 9.27 0.28 5.43
CA ILE A 126 8.16 -0.05 6.33
C ILE A 126 8.60 0.08 7.79
N GLY A 127 8.01 1.05 8.50
CA GLY A 127 8.20 1.22 9.93
C GLY A 127 7.08 0.58 10.76
N LYS A 128 7.04 0.91 12.06
CA LYS A 128 5.99 0.43 12.98
C LYS A 128 4.58 0.69 12.45
N TYR A 129 4.34 1.87 11.88
CA TYR A 129 3.03 2.25 11.32
C TYR A 129 2.57 1.29 10.21
N GLY A 130 3.37 1.06 9.16
CA GLY A 130 3.01 0.14 8.08
C GLY A 130 2.89 -1.31 8.56
N ASN A 131 3.72 -1.71 9.52
CA ASN A 131 3.65 -3.02 10.13
C ASN A 131 2.36 -3.24 10.93
N ASP A 132 1.99 -2.28 11.78
CA ASP A 132 0.74 -2.32 12.54
C ASP A 132 -0.46 -2.37 11.60
N SER A 133 -0.46 -1.57 10.52
CA SER A 133 -1.50 -1.62 9.48
C SER A 133 -1.62 -3.01 8.87
N TYR A 134 -0.51 -3.63 8.47
CA TYR A 134 -0.52 -5.02 7.98
C TYR A 134 -1.07 -6.01 9.02
N ARG A 135 -0.64 -5.90 10.28
CA ARG A 135 -1.09 -6.78 11.36
C ARG A 135 -2.60 -6.69 11.60
N ILE A 136 -3.15 -5.48 11.54
CA ILE A 136 -4.58 -5.22 11.73
C ILE A 136 -5.39 -5.71 10.52
N PHE A 137 -4.99 -5.31 9.32
CA PHE A 137 -5.83 -5.46 8.12
C PHE A 137 -5.55 -6.73 7.30
N CYS A 138 -4.33 -7.27 7.32
CA CYS A 138 -3.96 -8.42 6.50
C CYS A 138 -3.91 -9.76 7.26
N VAL A 139 -3.56 -9.76 8.55
CA VAL A 139 -3.35 -11.01 9.33
C VAL A 139 -4.22 -11.12 10.60
N ASN A 140 -5.20 -10.23 10.79
CA ASN A 140 -6.19 -10.26 11.88
C ASN A 140 -5.57 -10.28 13.31
N GLU A 141 -4.36 -9.75 13.47
CA GLU A 141 -3.65 -9.64 14.77
C GLU A 141 -3.98 -8.34 15.50
N TRP A 142 -5.13 -7.72 15.19
CA TRP A 142 -5.50 -6.38 15.68
C TRP A 142 -5.57 -6.27 17.21
N ARG A 143 -5.82 -7.36 17.93
CA ARG A 143 -5.88 -7.39 19.40
C ARG A 143 -4.50 -7.21 20.05
N GLU A 144 -3.44 -7.53 19.33
CA GLU A 144 -2.05 -7.50 19.82
C GLU A 144 -1.33 -6.20 19.43
N VAL A 145 -1.95 -5.39 18.59
CA VAL A 145 -1.37 -4.14 18.10
C VAL A 145 -1.76 -2.99 19.03
N ARG A 146 -0.77 -2.39 19.70
CA ARG A 146 -0.96 -1.10 20.38
C ARG A 146 -1.01 0.01 19.34
N LEU A 147 -2.21 0.56 19.12
CA LEU A 147 -2.45 1.64 18.17
C LEU A 147 -1.64 2.90 18.56
N THR A 148 -0.83 3.40 17.62
CA THR A 148 -0.26 4.74 17.71
C THR A 148 -1.19 5.76 17.06
N ILE A 149 -1.11 7.03 17.47
CA ILE A 149 -1.98 8.13 17.00
C ILE A 149 -2.08 8.19 15.45
N THR A 150 -1.01 7.85 14.74
CA THR A 150 -0.95 7.80 13.27
C THR A 150 -1.89 6.78 12.60
N LEU A 151 -2.32 5.72 13.30
CA LEU A 151 -3.31 4.78 12.76
C LEU A 151 -4.74 5.33 12.83
N VAL A 152 -4.97 6.33 13.68
CA VAL A 152 -6.29 6.98 13.80
C VAL A 152 -6.60 7.78 12.54
N ASP A 153 -5.61 8.47 11.97
CA ASP A 153 -5.73 9.15 10.68
C ASP A 153 -6.01 8.16 9.55
N TYR A 154 -5.36 6.99 9.56
CA TYR A 154 -5.61 5.96 8.56
C TYR A 154 -7.02 5.38 8.70
N ARG A 155 -7.50 5.15 9.92
CA ARG A 155 -8.88 4.72 10.19
C ARG A 155 -9.90 5.75 9.72
N ALA A 156 -9.58 7.05 9.80
CA ALA A 156 -10.38 8.15 9.24
C ALA A 156 -10.21 8.34 7.72
N VAL A 157 -9.27 7.66 7.08
CA VAL A 157 -9.13 7.62 5.61
C VAL A 157 -9.70 6.33 5.03
N VAL A 158 -9.81 5.28 5.85
CA VAL A 158 -10.16 3.91 5.46
C VAL A 158 -11.58 3.51 5.87
N LEU A 159 -12.13 4.05 6.96
CA LEU A 159 -13.47 3.67 7.47
C LEU A 159 -14.55 4.75 7.35
N THR A 160 -14.21 5.98 6.98
CA THR A 160 -15.20 6.96 6.52
C THR A 160 -15.21 6.90 5.03
#